data_AF-A0A6B1F8V4-F1
#
_entry.id   AF-A0A6B1F8V4-F1
#
_cell.length_a   1.000
_cell.length_b   1.000
_cell.length_c   1.000
_cell.angle_alpha   90.00
_cell.angle_beta   90.00
_cell.angle_gamma   90.00
#
_symmetry.space_group_name_H-M   'P 1'
#
loop_
_entity.id
_entity.type
_entity.pdbx_description
1 polymer ?
#
loop_
_entity_poly.entity_id
_entity_poly.type
_entity_poly.pdbx_seq_one_letter_code
_entity_poly.pdbx_strand_id
1 'polypeptide(L)'
;MKKHYSETQSIKTIRHGEFIPCRTAFIDTHTPGSNLKENFTIVGGGVSESPDQHVHIVDTPGFNIGAAGQPPKCRNSLHSHRTAEVFIALKGRWRFFWGCYGTTGEVTLEQGDIINIPTGIFRGFENIGQEYGMLLAILGGDDAGGGVIWAPQVIEEAKDHGLILAETGKLYDSKKGESLPDGIKPMPPLTEEELKQFVEPTPEQVVPNYVARKWDMVALSNGTPADVISSGGMLVDKPGFEVSFLSHNTEGVTYSTDHSEVLMATEGHWRIRWEDSEQILAPGDVSLLPKGGKRKIESAVSGEAGLFRVTGTDDPAGPTWKFPPQA
;
A
#
# COMPACT_ATOMS: atom_id res chain seq x y z
N MET A 1 -24.09 -31.15 -14.46
CA MET A 1 -22.63 -30.97 -14.38
C MET A 1 -22.30 -29.59 -14.94
N LYS A 2 -22.07 -28.59 -14.09
CA LYS A 2 -21.54 -27.29 -14.53
C LYS A 2 -20.08 -27.53 -14.92
N LYS A 3 -19.73 -27.28 -16.18
CA LYS A 3 -18.33 -27.27 -16.62
C LYS A 3 -17.63 -26.17 -15.81
N HIS A 4 -16.76 -26.56 -14.88
CA HIS A 4 -15.74 -25.65 -14.39
C HIS A 4 -14.82 -25.37 -15.57
N TYR A 5 -15.04 -24.23 -16.23
CA TYR A 5 -14.00 -23.63 -17.04
C TYR A 5 -12.89 -23.28 -16.07
N SER A 6 -11.80 -24.06 -16.11
CA SER A 6 -10.51 -23.63 -15.59
C SER A 6 -10.21 -22.31 -16.29
N GLU A 7 -10.38 -21.17 -15.62
CA GLU A 7 -9.86 -19.91 -16.14
C GLU A 7 -8.39 -20.14 -16.46
N THR A 8 -8.00 -19.84 -17.69
CA THR A 8 -6.60 -19.96 -18.10
C THR A 8 -5.85 -18.91 -17.32
N GLN A 9 -5.00 -19.37 -16.39
CA GLN A 9 -4.13 -18.47 -15.63
C GLN A 9 -3.25 -17.70 -16.61
N SER A 10 -3.23 -16.38 -16.46
CA SER A 10 -2.42 -15.48 -17.27
C SER A 10 -1.89 -14.36 -16.39
N ILE A 11 -0.80 -13.75 -16.83
CA ILE A 11 -0.33 -12.52 -16.20
C ILE A 11 -1.35 -11.40 -16.43
N LYS A 12 -1.63 -10.61 -15.40
CA LYS A 12 -2.50 -9.43 -15.46
C LYS A 12 -1.67 -8.19 -15.12
N THR A 13 -1.54 -7.27 -16.07
CA THR A 13 -0.70 -6.07 -15.90
C THR A 13 -1.50 -4.82 -16.17
N ILE A 14 -1.35 -3.85 -15.27
CA ILE A 14 -1.93 -2.53 -15.41
C ILE A 14 -0.78 -1.54 -15.60
N ARG A 15 -0.85 -0.75 -16.67
CA ARG A 15 0.16 0.28 -16.92
C ARG A 15 -0.05 1.46 -15.99
N HIS A 16 1.04 2.12 -15.58
CA HIS A 16 0.93 3.31 -14.73
C HIS A 16 0.01 4.38 -15.34
N GLY A 17 0.09 4.60 -16.65
CA GLY A 17 -0.77 5.56 -17.36
C GLY A 17 -2.23 5.12 -17.50
N GLU A 18 -2.57 3.89 -17.13
CA GLU A 18 -3.93 3.34 -17.14
C GLU A 18 -4.59 3.37 -15.76
N PHE A 19 -3.88 3.84 -14.72
CA PHE A 19 -4.44 3.96 -13.39
C PHE A 19 -5.62 4.95 -13.36
N ILE A 20 -6.78 4.48 -12.91
CA ILE A 20 -7.99 5.28 -12.73
C ILE A 20 -8.09 5.72 -11.27
N PRO A 21 -7.98 7.02 -10.96
CA PRO A 21 -8.04 7.52 -9.59
C PRO A 21 -9.47 7.57 -9.07
N CYS A 22 -9.64 7.22 -7.80
CA CYS A 22 -10.76 7.64 -6.98
C CYS A 22 -10.35 8.91 -6.21
N ARG A 23 -11.06 10.02 -6.44
CA ARG A 23 -10.80 11.32 -5.79
C ARG A 23 -11.68 11.56 -4.55
N THR A 24 -12.54 10.61 -4.25
CA THR A 24 -13.51 10.65 -3.14
C THR A 24 -13.42 9.40 -2.29
N ALA A 25 -12.26 8.73 -2.29
CA ALA A 25 -12.06 7.43 -1.64
C ALA A 25 -12.29 7.46 -0.12
N PHE A 26 -12.13 8.63 0.51
CA PHE A 26 -12.08 8.80 1.95
C PHE A 26 -12.79 10.05 2.46
N ILE A 27 -13.15 10.04 3.75
CA ILE A 27 -13.90 11.11 4.42
C ILE A 27 -13.24 12.50 4.39
N ASP A 28 -11.92 12.58 4.28
CA ASP A 28 -11.15 13.83 4.28
C ASP A 28 -10.93 14.42 2.87
N THR A 29 -11.50 13.83 1.82
CA THR A 29 -11.31 14.27 0.42
C THR A 29 -11.95 15.63 0.09
N HIS A 30 -12.75 16.20 0.99
CA HIS A 30 -13.21 17.59 0.89
C HIS A 30 -12.48 18.56 1.82
N THR A 31 -11.63 18.05 2.71
CA THR A 31 -10.92 18.84 3.71
C THR A 31 -9.73 19.59 3.07
N PRO A 32 -9.60 20.91 3.29
CA PRO A 32 -8.47 21.68 2.76
C PRO A 32 -7.12 21.05 3.06
N GLY A 33 -6.29 20.88 2.03
CA GLY A 33 -4.98 20.24 2.13
C GLY A 33 -5.01 18.73 1.87
N SER A 34 -6.15 18.07 2.02
CA SER A 34 -6.35 16.65 1.64
C SER A 34 -7.19 16.49 0.37
N ASN A 35 -7.84 17.58 -0.06
CA ASN A 35 -8.84 17.59 -1.14
C ASN A 35 -8.31 17.44 -2.57
N LEU A 36 -7.00 17.20 -2.74
CA LEU A 36 -6.35 17.03 -4.03
C LEU A 36 -5.68 15.66 -4.17
N LYS A 37 -5.87 14.76 -3.20
CA LYS A 37 -5.29 13.43 -3.23
C LYS A 37 -6.07 12.50 -4.16
N GLU A 38 -5.34 11.57 -4.74
CA GLU A 38 -5.85 10.52 -5.61
C GLU A 38 -5.51 9.16 -4.99
N ASN A 39 -6.48 8.25 -4.96
CA ASN A 39 -6.29 6.89 -4.48
C ASN A 39 -6.61 5.90 -5.60
N PHE A 40 -5.80 4.85 -5.71
CA PHE A 40 -5.92 3.86 -6.77
C PHE A 40 -6.00 2.46 -6.15
N THR A 41 -6.96 1.65 -6.59
CA THR A 41 -7.05 0.24 -6.19
C THR A 41 -6.69 -0.63 -7.38
N ILE A 42 -5.54 -1.30 -7.32
CA ILE A 42 -4.91 -1.94 -8.46
C ILE A 42 -5.14 -3.45 -8.44
N VAL A 43 -4.79 -4.13 -7.34
CA VAL A 43 -5.04 -5.57 -7.14
C VAL A 43 -5.83 -5.78 -5.85
N GLY A 44 -6.91 -6.55 -5.93
CA GLY A 44 -7.85 -6.77 -4.84
C GLY A 44 -8.78 -5.58 -4.60
N GLY A 45 -9.68 -5.69 -3.61
CA GLY A 45 -10.69 -4.67 -3.31
C GLY A 45 -10.14 -3.36 -2.71
N GLY A 46 -8.90 -3.38 -2.20
CA GLY A 46 -8.23 -2.26 -1.56
C GLY A 46 -8.95 -1.75 -0.31
N VAL A 47 -8.67 -0.49 0.05
CA VAL A 47 -9.32 0.21 1.16
C VAL A 47 -9.97 1.46 0.59
N SER A 48 -11.29 1.49 0.54
CA SER A 48 -12.07 2.64 0.08
C SER A 48 -13.41 2.68 0.77
N GLU A 49 -13.82 3.88 1.18
CA GLU A 49 -15.13 4.16 1.78
C GLU A 49 -16.15 4.56 0.70
N SER A 50 -15.68 4.73 -0.53
CA SER A 50 -16.45 5.28 -1.66
C SER A 50 -17.01 4.18 -2.56
N PRO A 51 -18.30 4.26 -2.95
CA PRO A 51 -18.84 3.39 -3.98
C PRO A 51 -18.28 3.67 -5.38
N ASP A 52 -17.64 4.82 -5.58
CA ASP A 52 -17.06 5.25 -6.87
C ASP A 52 -15.70 4.58 -7.16
N GLN A 53 -15.22 3.72 -6.26
CA GLN A 53 -13.94 3.04 -6.38
C GLN A 53 -13.86 2.18 -7.65
N HIS A 54 -12.80 2.37 -8.42
CA HIS A 54 -12.43 1.45 -9.51
C HIS A 54 -11.39 0.44 -9.01
N VAL A 55 -11.63 -0.85 -9.30
CA VAL A 55 -10.71 -1.97 -9.02
C VAL A 55 -10.20 -2.51 -10.35
N HIS A 56 -8.89 -2.40 -10.60
CA HIS A 56 -8.31 -2.78 -11.90
C HIS A 56 -8.20 -4.30 -12.07
N ILE A 57 -7.74 -5.01 -11.03
CA ILE A 57 -7.65 -6.47 -10.97
C ILE A 57 -8.38 -6.95 -9.71
N VAL A 58 -9.47 -7.69 -9.89
CA VAL A 58 -10.35 -8.15 -8.79
C VAL A 58 -9.82 -9.37 -8.04
N ASP A 59 -8.78 -10.01 -8.54
CA ASP A 59 -8.14 -11.16 -7.92
C ASP A 59 -7.61 -10.81 -6.52
N THR A 60 -7.71 -11.78 -5.60
CA THR A 60 -7.35 -11.61 -4.19
C THR A 60 -6.21 -12.57 -3.82
N PRO A 61 -4.94 -12.14 -3.96
CA PRO A 61 -3.78 -13.00 -3.72
C PRO A 61 -3.42 -13.21 -2.24
N GLY A 62 -4.29 -12.82 -1.30
CA GLY A 62 -4.03 -12.78 0.15
C GLY A 62 -3.62 -11.38 0.66
N PHE A 63 -3.48 -10.42 -0.26
CA PHE A 63 -3.12 -9.03 0.01
C PHE A 63 -3.66 -8.14 -1.11
N ASN A 64 -3.64 -6.83 -0.88
CA ASN A 64 -4.08 -5.82 -1.84
C ASN A 64 -2.92 -4.95 -2.31
N ILE A 65 -3.03 -4.41 -3.53
CA ILE A 65 -2.12 -3.41 -4.07
C ILE A 65 -2.91 -2.16 -4.43
N GLY A 66 -2.47 -1.03 -3.88
CA GLY A 66 -3.02 0.28 -4.18
C GLY A 66 -1.93 1.29 -4.52
N ALA A 67 -2.34 2.53 -4.74
CA ALA A 67 -1.44 3.67 -4.84
C ALA A 67 -2.09 4.93 -4.27
N ALA A 68 -1.25 5.88 -3.87
CA ALA A 68 -1.66 7.22 -3.47
C ALA A 68 -0.85 8.25 -4.24
N GLY A 69 -1.56 9.19 -4.88
CA GLY A 69 -0.97 10.24 -5.69
C GLY A 69 -1.39 11.62 -5.20
N GLN A 70 -0.42 12.50 -4.97
CA GLN A 70 -0.66 13.81 -4.35
C GLN A 70 0.18 14.91 -4.99
N PRO A 71 -0.40 16.11 -5.24
CA PRO A 71 0.40 17.29 -5.55
C PRO A 71 1.21 17.74 -4.32
N PRO A 72 2.19 18.64 -4.50
CA PRO A 72 2.93 19.23 -3.39
C PRO A 72 2.04 19.79 -2.29
N LYS A 73 2.43 19.57 -1.03
CA LYS A 73 1.76 20.02 0.20
C LYS A 73 0.37 19.42 0.44
N CYS A 74 -0.05 18.49 -0.40
CA CYS A 74 -1.25 17.71 -0.13
C CYS A 74 -0.89 16.62 0.90
N ARG A 75 -1.75 16.42 1.89
CA ARG A 75 -1.61 15.42 2.95
C ARG A 75 -2.68 14.35 2.85
N ASN A 76 -2.37 13.16 3.35
CA ASN A 76 -3.33 12.16 3.76
C ASN A 76 -3.46 12.21 5.29
N SER A 77 -4.69 12.26 5.78
CA SER A 77 -4.98 12.58 7.19
C SER A 77 -4.63 11.44 8.15
N LEU A 78 -4.56 11.72 9.44
CA LEU A 78 -4.20 10.75 10.46
C LEU A 78 -5.23 9.62 10.56
N HIS A 79 -4.76 8.40 10.32
CA HIS A 79 -5.58 7.20 10.36
C HIS A 79 -4.76 5.98 10.80
N SER A 80 -5.43 4.89 11.14
CA SER A 80 -4.85 3.63 11.55
C SER A 80 -5.47 2.46 10.81
N HIS A 81 -4.72 1.38 10.68
CA HIS A 81 -5.13 0.12 10.06
C HIS A 81 -4.88 -1.05 11.01
N ARG A 82 -5.65 -2.13 10.81
CA ARG A 82 -5.59 -3.35 11.63
C ARG A 82 -4.61 -4.39 11.09
N THR A 83 -4.35 -4.34 9.79
CA THR A 83 -3.35 -5.14 9.08
C THR A 83 -2.28 -4.22 8.51
N ALA A 84 -1.17 -4.81 8.06
CA ALA A 84 -0.05 -4.04 7.52
C ALA A 84 -0.47 -3.17 6.34
N GLU A 85 0.06 -1.95 6.29
CA GLU A 85 0.05 -1.08 5.12
C GLU A 85 1.48 -0.60 4.87
N VAL A 86 2.07 -1.10 3.78
CA VAL A 86 3.45 -0.86 3.38
C VAL A 86 3.44 0.14 2.23
N PHE A 87 4.31 1.15 2.26
CA PHE A 87 4.44 2.13 1.18
C PHE A 87 5.81 2.10 0.55
N ILE A 88 5.84 2.14 -0.79
CA ILE A 88 7.03 2.35 -1.61
C ILE A 88 6.95 3.74 -2.23
N ALA A 89 7.96 4.56 -2.03
CA ALA A 89 8.06 5.87 -2.66
C ALA A 89 8.43 5.73 -4.14
N LEU A 90 7.43 5.64 -5.02
CA LEU A 90 7.64 5.51 -6.46
C LEU A 90 8.12 6.83 -7.08
N LYS A 91 7.54 7.96 -6.67
CA LYS A 91 7.92 9.30 -7.14
C LYS A 91 7.73 10.34 -6.04
N GLY A 92 8.64 11.32 -5.99
CA GLY A 92 8.54 12.47 -5.10
C GLY A 92 9.22 12.24 -3.75
N ARG A 93 9.01 13.19 -2.83
CA ARG A 93 9.57 13.18 -1.48
C ARG A 93 8.43 13.22 -0.48
N TRP A 94 8.41 12.26 0.42
CA TRP A 94 7.25 12.00 1.27
C TRP A 94 7.62 12.09 2.73
N ARG A 95 6.91 12.91 3.49
CA ARG A 95 6.98 12.94 4.95
C ARG A 95 5.89 12.04 5.50
N PHE A 96 6.27 10.93 6.13
CA PHE A 96 5.37 10.14 6.96
C PHE A 96 5.46 10.65 8.39
N PHE A 97 4.33 10.80 9.06
CA PHE A 97 4.25 11.30 10.44
C PHE A 97 3.22 10.49 11.23
N TRP A 98 3.41 10.35 12.53
CA TRP A 98 2.57 9.50 13.37
C TRP A 98 2.34 10.05 14.79
N GLY A 99 1.44 9.38 15.51
CA GLY A 99 0.84 9.84 16.76
C GLY A 99 -0.59 10.31 16.56
N CYS A 100 -1.40 10.29 17.60
CA CYS A 100 -2.81 10.71 17.54
C CYS A 100 -2.95 12.14 17.00
N TYR A 101 -1.96 13.00 17.22
CA TYR A 101 -1.90 14.37 16.69
C TYR A 101 -0.78 14.56 15.64
N GLY A 102 -0.11 13.49 15.21
CA GLY A 102 0.95 13.55 14.20
C GLY A 102 2.26 14.19 14.67
N THR A 103 2.48 14.25 15.98
CA THR A 103 3.62 14.93 16.61
C THR A 103 4.62 13.99 17.29
N THR A 104 4.35 12.68 17.34
CA THR A 104 5.21 11.71 18.04
C THR A 104 6.50 11.46 17.28
N GLY A 105 6.42 11.42 15.95
CA GLY A 105 7.58 11.24 15.11
C GLY A 105 7.26 11.36 13.63
N GLU A 106 8.32 11.46 12.85
CA GLU A 106 8.26 11.55 11.40
C GLU A 106 9.50 10.95 10.74
N VAL A 107 9.35 10.58 9.48
CA VAL A 107 10.46 10.17 8.62
C VAL A 107 10.20 10.64 7.19
N THR A 108 11.25 11.11 6.53
CA THR A 108 11.20 11.41 5.10
C THR A 108 11.66 10.21 4.28
N LEU A 109 10.87 9.84 3.28
CA LEU A 109 11.19 8.87 2.26
C LEU A 109 11.52 9.59 0.95
N GLU A 110 12.55 9.11 0.28
CA GLU A 110 12.92 9.48 -1.07
C GLU A 110 12.54 8.36 -2.05
N GLN A 111 12.62 8.62 -3.35
CA GLN A 111 12.30 7.63 -4.37
C GLN A 111 13.09 6.32 -4.17
N GLY A 112 12.36 5.20 -4.19
CA GLY A 112 12.88 3.84 -3.99
C GLY A 112 12.93 3.38 -2.54
N ASP A 113 12.71 4.26 -1.55
CA ASP A 113 12.57 3.85 -0.15
C ASP A 113 11.24 3.14 0.09
N ILE A 114 11.20 2.28 1.11
CA ILE A 114 10.01 1.54 1.55
C ILE A 114 9.83 1.69 3.06
N ILE A 115 8.57 1.80 3.50
CA ILE A 115 8.19 1.83 4.91
C ILE A 115 7.07 0.80 5.18
N ASN A 116 7.27 -0.09 6.16
CA ASN A 116 6.23 -0.97 6.69
C ASN A 116 5.65 -0.35 7.96
N ILE A 117 4.56 0.42 7.85
CA ILE A 117 4.07 1.16 9.02
C ILE A 117 3.46 0.20 10.04
N PRO A 118 3.86 0.24 11.31
CA PRO A 118 3.27 -0.62 12.33
C PRO A 118 1.75 -0.47 12.44
N THR A 119 1.05 -1.59 12.60
CA THR A 119 -0.40 -1.60 12.83
C THR A 119 -0.76 -0.97 14.17
N GLY A 120 -1.96 -0.42 14.29
CA GLY A 120 -2.43 0.11 15.58
C GLY A 120 -1.76 1.41 16.02
N ILE A 121 -1.12 2.14 15.10
CA ILE A 121 -0.68 3.52 15.31
C ILE A 121 -1.48 4.46 14.41
N PHE A 122 -1.67 5.71 14.84
CA PHE A 122 -2.14 6.77 13.93
C PHE A 122 -0.99 7.29 13.10
N ARG A 123 -1.19 7.39 11.79
CA ARG A 123 -0.21 7.91 10.84
C ARG A 123 -0.88 8.66 9.70
N GLY A 124 -0.13 9.57 9.10
CA GLY A 124 -0.48 10.28 7.88
C GLY A 124 0.78 10.49 7.04
N PHE A 125 0.60 11.04 5.85
CA PHE A 125 1.73 11.34 4.97
C PHE A 125 1.46 12.55 4.10
N GLU A 126 2.51 13.29 3.77
CA GLU A 126 2.46 14.51 2.98
C GLU A 126 3.50 14.47 1.87
N ASN A 127 3.11 14.87 0.66
CA ASN A 127 4.09 15.13 -0.40
C ASN A 127 4.78 16.47 -0.13
N ILE A 128 6.00 16.41 0.38
CA ILE A 128 6.84 17.59 0.66
C ILE A 128 7.78 17.93 -0.50
N GLY A 129 7.67 17.22 -1.62
CA GLY A 129 8.37 17.51 -2.86
C GLY A 129 7.80 18.72 -3.61
N GLN A 130 8.39 19.01 -4.77
CA GLN A 130 7.97 20.13 -5.62
C GLN A 130 7.08 19.71 -6.80
N GLU A 131 6.96 18.40 -7.04
CA GLU A 131 6.16 17.83 -8.12
C GLU A 131 5.07 16.90 -7.57
N TYR A 132 4.18 16.47 -8.46
CA TYR A 132 3.28 15.36 -8.17
C TYR A 132 4.07 14.11 -7.76
N GLY A 133 3.72 13.57 -6.60
CA GLY A 133 4.31 12.37 -6.02
C GLY A 133 3.39 11.16 -6.21
N MET A 134 3.98 9.97 -6.18
CA MET A 134 3.26 8.70 -6.15
C MET A 134 3.86 7.76 -5.10
N LEU A 135 2.99 7.14 -4.31
CA LEU A 135 3.28 5.99 -3.44
C LEU A 135 2.59 4.75 -4.01
N LEU A 136 3.27 3.60 -4.02
CA LEU A 136 2.62 2.30 -4.16
C LEU A 136 2.38 1.74 -2.76
N ALA A 137 1.25 1.06 -2.56
CA ALA A 137 0.83 0.52 -1.27
C ALA A 137 0.60 -1.00 -1.36
N ILE A 138 1.00 -1.73 -0.32
CA ILE A 138 0.71 -3.16 -0.13
C ILE A 138 -0.07 -3.28 1.19
N LEU A 139 -1.26 -3.87 1.13
CA LEU A 139 -2.14 -4.00 2.29
C LEU A 139 -2.41 -5.47 2.61
N GLY A 140 -2.29 -5.84 3.89
CA GLY A 140 -2.47 -7.22 4.33
C GLY A 140 -3.93 -7.67 4.33
N GLY A 141 -4.16 -8.89 3.85
CA GLY A 141 -5.48 -9.54 3.81
C GLY A 141 -6.29 -9.13 2.59
N ASP A 142 -7.24 -9.97 2.17
CA ASP A 142 -8.09 -9.72 1.00
C ASP A 142 -9.10 -8.58 1.22
N ASP A 143 -9.51 -8.36 2.47
CA ASP A 143 -10.38 -7.27 2.91
C ASP A 143 -9.62 -6.01 3.35
N ALA A 144 -8.28 -6.03 3.16
CA ALA A 144 -7.36 -4.99 3.57
C ALA A 144 -7.56 -4.51 5.02
N GLY A 145 -7.85 -5.46 5.93
CA GLY A 145 -7.97 -5.20 7.36
C GLY A 145 -9.30 -4.58 7.81
N GLY A 146 -10.32 -4.57 6.93
CA GLY A 146 -11.67 -4.15 7.28
C GLY A 146 -11.89 -2.65 7.31
N GLY A 147 -11.04 -1.87 6.62
CA GLY A 147 -11.20 -0.43 6.45
C GLY A 147 -10.31 0.43 7.35
N VAL A 148 -10.59 1.73 7.35
CA VAL A 148 -9.78 2.76 8.01
C VAL A 148 -10.36 3.14 9.37
N ILE A 149 -9.47 3.37 10.35
CA ILE A 149 -9.82 4.01 11.62
C ILE A 149 -9.28 5.43 11.60
N TRP A 150 -10.14 6.43 11.58
CA TRP A 150 -9.74 7.83 11.55
C TRP A 150 -9.43 8.37 12.94
N ALA A 151 -8.44 9.25 13.04
CA ALA A 151 -8.25 10.03 14.26
C ALA A 151 -9.46 10.96 14.49
N PRO A 152 -9.88 11.21 15.75
CA PRO A 152 -11.11 11.96 16.05
C PRO A 152 -11.23 13.30 15.32
N GLN A 153 -10.13 14.07 15.29
CA GLN A 153 -10.08 15.38 14.65
C GLN A 153 -10.33 15.34 13.13
N VAL A 154 -10.05 14.20 12.47
CA VAL A 154 -10.31 14.05 11.03
C VAL A 154 -11.81 13.91 10.77
N ILE A 155 -12.51 13.14 11.61
CA ILE A 155 -13.98 12.99 11.54
C ILE A 155 -14.66 14.32 11.86
N GLU A 156 -14.14 15.07 12.83
CA GLU A 156 -14.65 16.40 13.18
C GLU A 156 -14.48 17.40 12.04
N GLU A 157 -13.28 17.51 11.46
CA GLU A 157 -12.99 18.42 10.35
C GLU A 157 -13.80 18.08 9.09
N ALA A 158 -13.97 16.79 8.77
CA ALA A 158 -14.72 16.35 7.59
C ALA A 158 -16.22 16.75 7.63
N LYS A 159 -16.83 16.79 8.83
CA LYS A 159 -18.23 17.23 9.00
C LYS A 159 -18.44 18.65 8.50
N ASP A 160 -17.48 19.53 8.75
CA ASP A 160 -17.53 20.93 8.32
C ASP A 160 -17.36 21.10 6.79
N HIS A 161 -16.96 20.02 6.11
CA HIS A 161 -16.72 20.00 4.66
C HIS A 161 -17.70 19.10 3.87
N GLY A 162 -18.75 18.62 4.52
CA GLY A 162 -19.92 18.01 3.89
C GLY A 162 -19.80 16.52 3.57
N LEU A 163 -18.76 15.84 4.07
CA LEU A 163 -18.60 14.40 3.97
C LEU A 163 -18.98 13.74 5.30
N ILE A 164 -19.79 12.70 5.22
CA ILE A 164 -20.26 11.94 6.38
C ILE A 164 -19.89 10.48 6.17
N LEU A 165 -19.06 9.94 7.06
CA LEU A 165 -18.80 8.51 7.14
C LEU A 165 -19.90 7.85 7.98
N ALA A 166 -20.61 6.88 7.42
CA ALA A 166 -21.57 6.07 8.16
C ALA A 166 -20.85 5.08 9.09
N GLU A 167 -21.52 4.63 10.16
CA GLU A 167 -21.01 3.54 11.03
C GLU A 167 -20.77 2.22 10.27
N THR A 168 -21.32 2.08 9.06
CA THR A 168 -21.08 0.97 8.14
C THR A 168 -19.79 1.10 7.33
N GLY A 169 -19.04 2.20 7.46
CA GLY A 169 -17.82 2.49 6.69
C GLY A 169 -18.05 3.06 5.29
N LYS A 170 -19.30 3.38 4.92
CA LYS A 170 -19.63 4.00 3.63
C LYS A 170 -19.70 5.52 3.71
N LEU A 171 -19.12 6.19 2.72
CA LEU A 171 -19.13 7.64 2.59
C LEU A 171 -20.42 8.16 1.93
N TYR A 172 -20.91 9.30 2.42
CA TYR A 172 -22.02 10.06 1.85
C TYR A 172 -21.66 11.53 1.70
N ASP A 173 -21.99 12.11 0.55
CA ASP A 173 -21.67 13.50 0.19
C ASP A 173 -22.91 14.41 0.18
N SER A 174 -23.02 15.23 1.21
CA SER A 174 -24.11 16.20 1.34
C SER A 174 -24.11 17.26 0.24
N LYS A 175 -22.96 17.53 -0.40
CA LYS A 175 -22.87 18.48 -1.53
C LYS A 175 -23.47 17.89 -2.82
N LYS A 176 -23.54 16.56 -2.92
CA LYS A 176 -24.28 15.84 -3.99
C LYS A 176 -25.75 15.60 -3.63
N GLY A 177 -26.20 16.08 -2.46
CA GLY A 177 -27.55 15.84 -1.96
C GLY A 177 -27.76 14.44 -1.36
N GLU A 178 -26.66 13.73 -1.05
CA GLU A 178 -26.74 12.44 -0.37
C GLU A 178 -26.97 12.62 1.14
N SER A 179 -27.67 11.67 1.74
CA SER A 179 -27.91 11.62 3.18
C SER A 179 -27.77 10.20 3.69
N LEU A 180 -27.51 10.06 4.99
CA LEU A 180 -27.52 8.75 5.63
C LEU A 180 -28.91 8.09 5.50
N PRO A 181 -28.98 6.76 5.27
CA PRO A 181 -30.24 6.03 5.31
C PRO A 181 -30.89 6.06 6.69
N ASP A 182 -32.21 5.88 6.73
CA ASP A 182 -32.96 5.81 7.98
C ASP A 182 -32.38 4.75 8.94
N GLY A 183 -32.10 5.16 10.18
CA GLY A 183 -31.57 4.30 11.22
C GLY A 183 -30.04 4.11 11.22
N ILE A 184 -29.33 4.55 10.17
CA ILE A 184 -27.86 4.52 10.10
C ILE A 184 -27.29 5.80 10.72
N LYS A 185 -26.34 5.64 11.64
CA LYS A 185 -25.68 6.79 12.30
C LYS A 185 -24.36 7.16 11.63
N PRO A 186 -23.91 8.41 11.78
CA PRO A 186 -22.52 8.77 11.49
C PRO A 186 -21.57 7.95 12.36
N MET A 187 -20.40 7.62 11.82
CA MET A 187 -19.31 7.02 12.56
C MET A 187 -18.95 7.91 13.76
N PRO A 188 -19.02 7.40 15.01
CA PRO A 188 -18.60 8.18 16.16
C PRO A 188 -17.07 8.33 16.18
N PRO A 189 -16.53 9.46 16.65
CA PRO A 189 -15.12 9.54 17.02
C PRO A 189 -14.78 8.55 18.13
N LEU A 190 -13.53 8.09 18.16
CA LEU A 190 -13.02 7.24 19.25
C LEU A 190 -13.06 7.98 20.59
N THR A 191 -13.37 7.24 21.64
CA THR A 191 -13.31 7.71 23.03
C THR A 191 -11.87 7.79 23.54
N GLU A 192 -11.63 8.56 24.61
CA GLU A 192 -10.31 8.64 25.25
C GLU A 192 -9.78 7.26 25.70
N GLU A 193 -10.66 6.35 26.14
CA GLU A 193 -10.26 4.99 26.53
C GLU A 193 -9.87 4.12 25.33
N GLU A 194 -10.55 4.26 24.20
CA GLU A 194 -10.16 3.56 22.95
C GLU A 194 -8.85 4.12 22.40
N LEU A 195 -8.63 5.44 22.50
CA LEU A 195 -7.38 6.08 22.06
C LEU A 195 -6.15 5.55 22.80
N LYS A 196 -6.26 5.16 24.07
CA LYS A 196 -5.17 4.54 24.84
C LYS A 196 -4.68 3.21 24.27
N GLN A 197 -5.46 2.57 23.38
CA GLN A 197 -5.07 1.32 22.73
C GLN A 197 -4.13 1.55 21.54
N PHE A 198 -4.01 2.79 21.04
CA PHE A 198 -3.14 3.13 19.93
C PHE A 198 -1.75 3.49 20.45
N VAL A 199 -0.75 2.77 19.98
CA VAL A 199 0.64 2.96 20.42
C VAL A 199 1.24 4.16 19.68
N GLU A 200 2.05 4.94 20.39
CA GLU A 200 2.81 6.05 19.83
C GLU A 200 4.32 5.75 19.93
N PRO A 201 4.88 4.94 19.00
CA PRO A 201 6.30 4.56 19.07
C PRO A 201 7.21 5.76 18.78
N THR A 202 8.40 5.78 19.37
CA THR A 202 9.38 6.84 19.11
C THR A 202 10.03 6.66 17.73
N PRO A 203 10.65 7.71 17.15
CA PRO A 203 11.45 7.57 15.93
C PRO A 203 12.53 6.50 16.00
N GLU A 204 13.16 6.29 17.16
CA GLU A 204 14.18 5.26 17.37
C GLU A 204 13.60 3.84 17.30
N GLN A 205 12.32 3.68 17.60
CA GLN A 205 11.62 2.40 17.43
C GLN A 205 11.15 2.20 15.98
N VAL A 206 10.76 3.28 15.29
CA VAL A 206 10.21 3.20 13.92
C VAL A 206 11.31 3.14 12.86
N VAL A 207 12.16 4.15 12.78
CA VAL A 207 13.07 4.37 11.64
C VAL A 207 13.99 3.18 11.36
N PRO A 208 14.72 2.60 12.34
CA PRO A 208 15.63 1.50 12.06
C PRO A 208 14.95 0.14 11.81
N ASN A 209 13.68 -0.03 12.23
CA ASN A 209 13.00 -1.33 12.18
C ASN A 209 11.95 -1.43 11.07
N TYR A 210 11.48 -0.29 10.56
CA TYR A 210 10.32 -0.22 9.67
C TYR A 210 10.57 0.59 8.40
N VAL A 211 11.78 1.12 8.19
CA VAL A 211 12.17 1.83 6.95
C VAL A 211 13.38 1.16 6.35
N ALA A 212 13.31 0.79 5.07
CA ALA A 212 14.46 0.32 4.30
C ALA A 212 14.78 1.33 3.19
N ARG A 213 16.05 1.73 3.12
CA ARG A 213 16.52 2.71 2.15
C ARG A 213 16.84 2.06 0.82
N LYS A 214 16.57 2.77 -0.29
CA LYS A 214 16.87 2.30 -1.66
C LYS A 214 18.28 1.72 -1.75
N TRP A 215 19.28 2.50 -1.34
CA TRP A 215 20.69 2.12 -1.54
C TRP A 215 21.14 0.97 -0.65
N ASP A 216 20.52 0.78 0.51
CA ASP A 216 20.76 -0.40 1.36
C ASP A 216 20.19 -1.65 0.67
N MET A 217 18.96 -1.56 0.14
CA MET A 217 18.36 -2.66 -0.63
C MET A 217 19.16 -2.99 -1.89
N VAL A 218 19.67 -1.99 -2.61
CA VAL A 218 20.54 -2.19 -3.79
C VAL A 218 21.84 -2.91 -3.39
N ALA A 219 22.45 -2.53 -2.27
CA ALA A 219 23.67 -3.16 -1.78
C ALA A 219 23.45 -4.61 -1.32
N LEU A 220 22.31 -4.89 -0.68
CA LEU A 220 21.93 -6.22 -0.21
C LEU A 220 21.44 -7.14 -1.33
N SER A 221 20.92 -6.58 -2.42
CA SER A 221 20.57 -7.30 -3.65
C SER A 221 21.85 -7.67 -4.41
N ASN A 222 22.57 -8.68 -3.91
CA ASN A 222 23.84 -9.16 -4.44
C ASN A 222 23.83 -10.70 -4.55
N GLY A 223 23.71 -11.22 -5.78
CA GLY A 223 23.59 -12.66 -6.06
C GLY A 223 22.20 -13.24 -5.74
N THR A 224 21.52 -12.73 -4.72
CA THR A 224 20.10 -13.01 -4.41
C THR A 224 19.34 -11.72 -4.12
N PRO A 225 18.03 -11.63 -4.46
CA PRO A 225 17.22 -10.44 -4.15
C PRO A 225 17.33 -10.05 -2.67
N ALA A 226 17.26 -8.77 -2.36
CA ALA A 226 17.24 -8.32 -0.97
C ALA A 226 15.92 -8.76 -0.31
N ASP A 227 16.02 -9.39 0.86
CA ASP A 227 14.87 -9.77 1.68
C ASP A 227 14.41 -8.54 2.49
N VAL A 228 13.38 -7.85 2.01
CA VAL A 228 12.96 -6.55 2.54
C VAL A 228 11.98 -6.73 3.69
N ILE A 229 10.90 -7.49 3.49
CA ILE A 229 9.91 -7.80 4.51
C ILE A 229 9.74 -9.31 4.58
N SER A 230 10.13 -9.90 5.71
CA SER A 230 9.89 -11.29 6.06
C SER A 230 10.12 -11.48 7.56
N SER A 231 9.99 -12.72 8.05
CA SER A 231 10.33 -13.05 9.44
C SER A 231 11.81 -12.86 9.80
N GLY A 232 12.70 -12.68 8.82
CA GLY A 232 14.13 -12.45 8.98
C GLY A 232 14.73 -11.38 8.06
N GLY A 233 13.89 -10.63 7.35
CA GLY A 233 14.31 -9.60 6.41
C GLY A 233 14.74 -8.29 7.07
N MET A 234 14.99 -7.27 6.24
CA MET A 234 15.36 -5.93 6.71
C MET A 234 14.31 -5.33 7.67
N LEU A 235 13.03 -5.52 7.34
CA LEU A 235 11.89 -5.10 8.12
C LEU A 235 11.17 -6.36 8.61
N VAL A 236 11.37 -6.72 9.88
CA VAL A 236 10.90 -7.99 10.43
C VAL A 236 9.39 -7.97 10.67
N ASP A 237 8.64 -8.73 9.88
CA ASP A 237 7.18 -8.84 10.02
C ASP A 237 6.63 -10.14 9.38
N LYS A 238 5.34 -10.44 9.64
CA LYS A 238 4.60 -11.56 9.04
C LYS A 238 3.19 -11.14 8.61
N PRO A 239 3.05 -10.23 7.62
CA PRO A 239 1.77 -9.61 7.29
C PRO A 239 0.85 -10.45 6.38
N GLY A 240 1.20 -11.71 6.10
CA GLY A 240 0.55 -12.56 5.09
C GLY A 240 1.17 -12.44 3.68
N PHE A 241 2.26 -11.70 3.56
CA PHE A 241 3.08 -11.59 2.36
C PHE A 241 4.54 -11.30 2.73
N GLU A 242 5.45 -11.59 1.82
CA GLU A 242 6.85 -11.18 1.87
C GLU A 242 7.14 -10.17 0.76
N VAL A 243 8.13 -9.31 0.98
CA VAL A 243 8.59 -8.33 -0.01
C VAL A 243 10.08 -8.53 -0.26
N SER A 244 10.44 -8.68 -1.52
CA SER A 244 11.83 -8.73 -1.97
C SER A 244 12.11 -7.62 -2.98
N PHE A 245 13.36 -7.12 -2.98
CA PHE A 245 13.83 -6.14 -3.96
C PHE A 245 14.83 -6.77 -4.92
N LEU A 246 14.55 -6.63 -6.21
CA LEU A 246 15.38 -7.11 -7.30
C LEU A 246 16.11 -5.92 -7.94
N SER A 247 17.39 -6.15 -8.24
CA SER A 247 18.25 -5.23 -9.00
C SER A 247 18.90 -5.98 -10.16
N HIS A 248 19.72 -5.29 -10.96
CA HIS A 248 20.48 -5.92 -12.05
C HIS A 248 21.41 -7.07 -11.58
N ASN A 249 21.69 -7.18 -10.28
CA ASN A 249 22.56 -8.21 -9.72
C ASN A 249 21.85 -9.53 -9.39
N THR A 250 20.53 -9.55 -9.42
CA THR A 250 19.71 -10.65 -8.85
C THR A 250 18.66 -11.16 -9.82
N GLU A 251 18.83 -10.78 -11.07
CA GLU A 251 17.91 -11.03 -12.17
C GLU A 251 18.21 -12.35 -12.90
N GLY A 252 17.27 -12.78 -13.75
CA GLY A 252 17.50 -13.84 -14.72
C GLY A 252 17.49 -15.27 -14.16
N VAL A 253 17.16 -15.47 -12.89
CA VAL A 253 16.95 -16.79 -12.30
C VAL A 253 15.56 -17.31 -12.67
N THR A 254 15.49 -18.55 -13.17
CA THR A 254 14.21 -19.23 -13.43
C THR A 254 13.74 -19.94 -12.16
N TYR A 255 12.50 -19.72 -11.75
CA TYR A 255 11.91 -20.34 -10.56
C TYR A 255 10.39 -20.58 -10.72
N SER A 256 9.77 -21.19 -9.72
CA SER A 256 8.32 -21.33 -9.56
C SER A 256 7.99 -21.19 -8.07
N THR A 257 6.77 -20.77 -7.76
CA THR A 257 6.24 -20.67 -6.38
C THR A 257 4.77 -21.07 -6.38
N ASP A 258 4.28 -21.63 -5.27
CA ASP A 258 2.88 -22.02 -5.10
C ASP A 258 1.97 -20.85 -4.66
N HIS A 259 2.53 -19.64 -4.56
CA HIS A 259 1.82 -18.40 -4.27
C HIS A 259 1.77 -17.46 -5.47
N SER A 260 0.74 -16.61 -5.52
CA SER A 260 0.70 -15.49 -6.47
C SER A 260 1.77 -14.47 -6.12
N GLU A 261 2.28 -13.78 -7.13
CA GLU A 261 3.26 -12.70 -6.94
C GLU A 261 2.77 -11.42 -7.60
N VAL A 262 2.98 -10.27 -6.96
CA VAL A 262 2.80 -8.97 -7.61
C VAL A 262 4.17 -8.31 -7.79
N LEU A 263 4.45 -7.91 -9.02
CA LEU A 263 5.66 -7.19 -9.41
C LEU A 263 5.33 -5.71 -9.59
N MET A 264 6.15 -4.86 -8.98
CA MET A 264 6.05 -3.40 -9.05
C MET A 264 7.40 -2.84 -9.47
N ALA A 265 7.51 -2.47 -10.74
CA ALA A 265 8.75 -1.89 -11.26
C ALA A 265 8.87 -0.43 -10.80
N THR A 266 9.94 -0.07 -10.11
CA THR A 266 10.19 1.32 -9.69
C THR A 266 11.23 2.00 -10.57
N GLU A 267 12.17 1.24 -11.14
CA GLU A 267 13.25 1.73 -11.98
C GLU A 267 13.60 0.73 -13.08
N GLY A 268 14.05 1.25 -14.22
CA GLY A 268 14.38 0.44 -15.39
C GLY A 268 13.15 -0.14 -16.09
N HIS A 269 13.39 -1.00 -17.07
CA HIS A 269 12.33 -1.78 -17.73
C HIS A 269 12.60 -3.25 -17.49
N TRP A 270 11.59 -4.01 -17.10
CA TRP A 270 11.74 -5.40 -16.69
C TRP A 270 10.99 -6.34 -17.63
N ARG A 271 11.68 -7.32 -18.18
CA ARG A 271 11.09 -8.43 -18.91
C ARG A 271 10.67 -9.52 -17.94
N ILE A 272 9.38 -9.85 -17.97
CA ILE A 272 8.78 -10.93 -17.21
C ILE A 272 8.40 -12.03 -18.18
N ARG A 273 8.94 -13.23 -17.96
CA ARG A 273 8.50 -14.46 -18.62
C ARG A 273 7.75 -15.31 -17.62
N TRP A 274 6.58 -15.81 -17.99
CA TRP A 274 5.82 -16.80 -17.22
C TRP A 274 5.24 -17.81 -18.21
N GLU A 275 5.64 -19.08 -18.09
CA GLU A 275 5.37 -20.12 -19.09
C GLU A 275 5.72 -19.63 -20.51
N ASP A 276 4.77 -19.69 -21.44
CA ASP A 276 4.93 -19.25 -22.84
C ASP A 276 4.61 -17.76 -23.05
N SER A 277 4.34 -17.01 -21.97
CA SER A 277 4.01 -15.58 -22.02
C SER A 277 5.20 -14.69 -21.67
N GLU A 278 5.36 -13.59 -22.39
CA GLU A 278 6.37 -12.56 -22.12
C GLU A 278 5.72 -11.17 -22.11
N GLN A 279 6.18 -10.31 -21.21
CA GLN A 279 5.79 -8.90 -21.13
C GLN A 279 6.94 -8.03 -20.63
N ILE A 280 6.89 -6.74 -20.95
CA ILE A 280 7.77 -5.73 -20.36
C ILE A 280 6.99 -4.92 -19.34
N LEU A 281 7.58 -4.59 -18.20
CA LEU A 281 7.09 -3.62 -17.21
C LEU A 281 7.96 -2.36 -17.25
N ALA A 282 7.32 -1.20 -17.29
CA ALA A 282 7.96 0.11 -17.14
C ALA A 282 7.82 0.63 -15.69
N PRO A 283 8.55 1.67 -15.28
CA PRO A 283 8.41 2.24 -13.94
C PRO A 283 6.98 2.68 -13.63
N GLY A 284 6.46 2.22 -12.50
CA GLY A 284 5.09 2.43 -12.02
C GLY A 284 4.08 1.37 -12.46
N ASP A 285 4.43 0.47 -13.38
CA ASP A 285 3.54 -0.63 -13.78
C ASP A 285 3.42 -1.66 -12.65
N VAL A 286 2.23 -2.27 -12.55
CA VAL A 286 1.92 -3.33 -11.57
C VAL A 286 1.46 -4.57 -12.33
N SER A 287 2.03 -5.73 -11.95
CA SER A 287 1.71 -7.00 -12.60
C SER A 287 1.46 -8.12 -11.60
N LEU A 288 0.29 -8.74 -11.70
CA LEU A 288 -0.07 -9.94 -10.97
C LEU A 288 0.30 -11.20 -11.77
N LEU A 289 1.19 -12.01 -11.23
CA LEU A 289 1.56 -13.32 -11.72
C LEU A 289 0.78 -14.41 -10.97
N PRO A 290 0.20 -15.38 -11.67
CA PRO A 290 -0.48 -16.51 -11.04
C PRO A 290 0.45 -17.34 -10.17
N LYS A 291 -0.12 -18.06 -9.20
CA LYS A 291 0.56 -19.16 -8.51
C LYS A 291 0.94 -20.29 -9.47
N GLY A 292 2.04 -20.96 -9.18
CA GLY A 292 2.62 -21.99 -10.04
C GLY A 292 3.23 -21.42 -11.32
N GLY A 293 3.70 -22.33 -12.17
CA GLY A 293 4.30 -21.97 -13.45
C GLY A 293 5.70 -21.37 -13.36
N LYS A 294 6.53 -21.73 -14.34
CA LYS A 294 7.92 -21.28 -14.42
C LYS A 294 7.97 -19.82 -14.82
N ARG A 295 8.75 -19.04 -14.09
CA ARG A 295 8.93 -17.62 -14.34
C ARG A 295 10.39 -17.20 -14.29
N LYS A 296 10.70 -16.14 -15.04
CA LYS A 296 12.01 -15.51 -15.09
C LYS A 296 11.81 -13.99 -15.21
N ILE A 297 12.51 -13.24 -14.37
CA ILE A 297 12.42 -11.78 -14.26
C ILE A 297 13.81 -11.22 -14.57
N GLU A 298 13.94 -10.39 -15.60
CA GLU A 298 15.23 -9.80 -16.00
C GLU A 298 15.09 -8.37 -16.49
N SER A 299 16.09 -7.51 -16.27
CA SER A 299 16.11 -6.19 -16.88
C SER A 299 16.13 -6.31 -18.40
N ALA A 300 15.29 -5.52 -19.05
CA ALA A 300 15.17 -5.47 -20.50
C ALA A 300 16.21 -4.54 -21.14
N VAL A 301 16.78 -3.61 -20.36
CA VAL A 301 17.72 -2.58 -20.80
C VAL A 301 18.83 -2.37 -19.77
N SER A 302 19.98 -1.85 -20.20
CA SER A 302 21.05 -1.42 -19.29
C SER A 302 20.65 -0.16 -18.51
N GLY A 303 21.03 -0.06 -17.23
CA GLY A 303 20.82 1.14 -16.41
C GLY A 303 20.49 0.80 -14.96
N GLU A 304 19.98 1.79 -14.22
CA GLU A 304 19.36 1.53 -12.92
C GLU A 304 18.15 0.60 -13.09
N ALA A 305 18.05 -0.38 -12.20
CA ALA A 305 17.02 -1.38 -12.20
C ALA A 305 16.56 -1.62 -10.76
N GLY A 306 15.26 -1.46 -10.54
CA GLY A 306 14.62 -1.65 -9.25
C GLY A 306 13.21 -2.21 -9.44
N LEU A 307 12.95 -3.36 -8.83
CA LEU A 307 11.64 -3.99 -8.86
C LEU A 307 11.34 -4.60 -7.49
N PHE A 308 10.19 -4.26 -6.94
CA PHE A 308 9.65 -4.92 -5.77
C PHE A 308 8.81 -6.12 -6.20
N ARG A 309 9.05 -7.26 -5.58
CA ARG A 309 8.25 -8.48 -5.74
C ARG A 309 7.60 -8.80 -4.40
N VAL A 310 6.27 -8.81 -4.41
CA VAL A 310 5.43 -9.18 -3.28
C VAL A 310 4.94 -10.60 -3.51
N THR A 311 5.25 -11.52 -2.60
CA THR A 311 4.87 -12.92 -2.69
C THR A 311 3.94 -13.24 -1.53
N GLY A 312 2.76 -13.81 -1.79
CA GLY A 312 1.85 -14.22 -0.72
C GLY A 312 2.47 -15.32 0.14
N THR A 313 2.04 -15.45 1.40
CA THR A 313 2.45 -16.54 2.30
C THR A 313 1.24 -17.26 2.87
N ASP A 314 1.47 -18.30 3.69
CA ASP A 314 0.44 -18.97 4.48
C ASP A 314 0.17 -18.28 5.84
N ASP A 315 0.87 -17.19 6.13
CA ASP A 315 0.64 -16.44 7.36
C ASP A 315 -0.68 -15.66 7.29
N PRO A 316 -1.43 -15.55 8.40
CA PRO A 316 -2.61 -14.69 8.42
C PRO A 316 -2.18 -13.23 8.34
N ALA A 317 -2.97 -12.41 7.63
CA ALA A 317 -2.91 -10.97 7.80
C ALA A 317 -3.30 -10.60 9.23
N GLY A 318 -2.64 -9.59 9.80
CA GLY A 318 -2.91 -9.21 11.18
C GLY A 318 -1.98 -8.12 11.70
N PRO A 319 -1.96 -7.95 13.04
CA PRO A 319 -1.08 -7.00 13.70
C PRO A 319 0.39 -7.26 13.38
N THR A 320 1.18 -6.20 13.34
CA THR A 320 2.65 -6.27 13.21
C THR A 320 3.23 -7.23 14.25
N TRP A 321 4.01 -8.21 13.78
CA TRP A 321 4.31 -9.42 14.56
C TRP A 321 5.06 -9.17 15.87
N LYS A 322 6.01 -8.22 15.90
CA LYS A 322 6.89 -7.94 17.05
C LYS A 322 6.88 -6.46 17.40
N PHE A 323 5.70 -5.91 17.70
CA PHE A 323 5.51 -4.47 17.93
C PHE A 323 4.98 -4.15 19.35
N PRO A 324 5.49 -3.08 20.01
CA PRO A 324 6.67 -2.30 19.64
C PRO A 324 7.95 -3.15 19.69
N PRO A 325 8.97 -2.84 18.88
CA PRO A 325 10.23 -3.57 18.91
C PRO A 325 10.86 -3.43 20.31
N GLN A 326 11.41 -4.53 20.83
CA GLN A 326 12.19 -4.51 22.07
C GLN A 326 13.54 -3.83 21.82
N ALA A 327 14.02 -3.06 22.80
CA ALA A 327 15.29 -2.34 22.74
C ALA A 327 16.51 -3.27 22.76
#